data_AF-A0A7S2KA30-F1
#
_entry.id   AF-A0A7S2KA30-F1
#
_cell.length_a   1.000
_cell.length_b   1.000
_cell.length_c   1.000
_cell.angle_alpha   90.00
_cell.angle_beta   90.00
_cell.angle_gamma   90.00
#
_symmetry.space_group_name_H-M   'P 1'
#
loop_
_entity.id
_entity.type
_entity.pdbx_description
1 polymer ?
#
loop_
_entity_poly.entity_id
_entity_poly.type
_entity_poly.pdbx_seq_one_letter_code
_entity_poly.pdbx_strand_id
1 'polypeptide(L)'
;NELFPLALSKRPSFLPVAPFLGGLDGEPILFLDRESNEDTAAQDAGDPAFLRKFRAGVSDVYGHVRDMHRVIFGSDPCSLGEVIFVPGFQFVVRRDMALARPRGVWEALEDLALGCHAGSYSLERLSIVLFNTSEAVAPPASWGPVVGCPGTGGAAEAPASPNYKEPFNPYEASEFWRHVWHCDPLSPFLRSRENTSRLAALAAAKLAGRPPPSGGRRFEE
;
A
#
# COMPACT_ATOMS: atom_id res chain seq x y z
N ASN A 1 6.61 6.15 31.26
CA ASN A 1 6.79 5.11 30.21
C ASN A 1 5.88 3.93 30.55
N GLU A 2 4.57 4.09 30.32
CA GLU A 2 3.52 3.13 30.73
C GLU A 2 3.30 2.01 29.70
N LEU A 3 3.82 2.19 28.47
CA LEU A 3 3.67 1.26 27.36
C LEU A 3 4.48 -0.03 27.53
N PHE A 4 5.68 0.04 28.12
CA PHE A 4 6.47 -1.16 28.42
C PHE A 4 5.77 -2.06 29.47
N PRO A 5 5.34 -1.54 30.64
CA PRO A 5 4.50 -2.30 31.57
C PRO A 5 3.24 -2.88 30.91
N LEU A 6 2.56 -2.10 30.05
CA LEU A 6 1.39 -2.56 29.32
C LEU A 6 1.71 -3.72 28.38
N ALA A 7 2.77 -3.61 27.56
CA ALA A 7 3.23 -4.67 26.68
C ALA A 7 3.60 -5.94 27.45
N LEU A 8 4.27 -5.81 28.59
CA LEU A 8 4.61 -6.96 29.44
C LEU A 8 3.36 -7.62 30.03
N SER A 9 2.35 -6.83 30.41
CA SER A 9 1.10 -7.34 31.00
C SER A 9 0.17 -8.01 29.98
N LYS A 10 -0.06 -7.37 28.83
CA LYS A 10 -0.94 -7.87 27.75
C LYS A 10 -0.26 -8.93 26.88
N ARG A 11 1.07 -9.05 26.97
CA ARG A 11 1.94 -9.93 26.16
C ARG A 11 1.74 -9.81 24.62
N PRO A 12 1.40 -8.64 24.04
CA PRO A 12 1.16 -8.55 22.60
C PRO A 12 2.49 -8.70 21.85
N SER A 13 2.46 -9.39 20.71
CA SER A 13 3.60 -9.55 19.78
C SER A 13 4.09 -8.22 19.22
N PHE A 14 3.16 -7.29 19.05
CA PHE A 14 3.36 -5.94 18.53
C PHE A 14 2.42 -4.98 19.26
N LEU A 15 2.93 -3.84 19.73
CA LEU A 15 2.14 -2.80 20.37
C LEU A 15 2.43 -1.44 19.71
N PRO A 16 1.47 -0.84 19.00
CA PRO A 16 1.64 0.53 18.51
C PRO A 16 1.82 1.52 19.66
N VAL A 17 2.75 2.45 19.49
CA VAL A 17 2.88 3.69 20.27
C VAL A 17 2.03 4.75 19.55
N ALA A 18 0.75 4.45 19.35
CA ALA A 18 -0.21 5.31 18.68
C ALA A 18 -1.19 5.89 19.73
N PRO A 19 -1.92 6.97 19.43
CA PRO A 19 -3.05 7.35 20.27
C PRO A 19 -4.07 6.20 20.31
N PHE A 20 -4.68 5.97 21.48
CA PHE A 20 -5.68 4.94 21.69
C PHE A 20 -7.06 5.58 21.89
N LEU A 21 -8.11 4.95 21.37
CA LEU A 21 -9.48 5.35 21.65
C LEU A 21 -9.81 5.14 23.13
N GLY A 22 -10.05 6.22 23.86
CA GLY A 22 -10.37 6.14 25.29
C GLY A 22 -9.16 5.90 26.20
N GLY A 23 -7.94 6.16 25.72
CA GLY A 23 -6.70 5.99 26.51
C GLY A 23 -6.05 4.61 26.34
N LEU A 24 -4.94 4.36 27.03
CA LEU A 24 -4.04 3.20 26.81
C LEU A 24 -4.69 1.81 26.93
N ASP A 25 -5.85 1.71 27.58
CA ASP A 25 -6.59 0.46 27.72
C ASP A 25 -7.54 0.17 26.56
N GLY A 26 -7.82 1.16 25.70
CA GLY A 26 -8.71 1.00 24.55
C GLY A 26 -8.03 0.48 23.28
N GLU A 27 -8.68 0.70 22.14
CA GLU A 27 -8.19 0.26 20.83
C GLU A 27 -7.16 1.24 20.28
N PRO A 28 -6.00 0.77 19.78
CA PRO A 28 -5.03 1.65 19.15
C PRO A 28 -5.60 2.24 17.86
N ILE A 29 -5.37 3.53 17.63
CA ILE A 29 -5.70 4.15 16.35
C ILE A 29 -4.69 3.66 15.31
N LEU A 30 -5.20 3.04 14.25
CA LEU A 30 -4.42 2.48 13.15
C LEU A 30 -4.71 3.19 11.84
N PHE A 31 -3.84 3.02 10.86
CA PHE A 31 -3.85 3.80 9.63
C PHE A 31 -3.83 2.91 8.38
N LEU A 32 -4.35 3.46 7.28
CA LEU A 32 -4.38 2.83 5.97
C LEU A 32 -4.29 3.93 4.89
N ASP A 33 -3.64 3.66 3.77
CA ASP A 33 -3.59 4.59 2.62
C ASP A 33 -4.79 4.34 1.69
N ARG A 34 -5.51 5.39 1.29
CA ARG A 34 -6.59 5.24 0.29
C ARG A 34 -6.02 4.95 -1.09
N GLU A 35 -6.75 4.12 -1.82
CA GLU A 35 -6.60 3.99 -3.27
C GLU A 35 -7.10 5.25 -4.01
N SER A 36 -8.17 5.89 -3.53
CA SER A 36 -8.79 7.05 -4.19
C SER A 36 -9.44 8.03 -3.20
N ASN A 37 -9.50 9.30 -3.58
CA ASN A 37 -10.24 10.34 -2.87
C ASN A 37 -11.69 10.52 -3.37
N GLU A 38 -12.14 9.71 -4.33
CA GLU A 38 -13.51 9.76 -4.86
C GLU A 38 -14.51 9.17 -3.88
N ASP A 39 -15.50 9.95 -3.45
CA ASP A 39 -16.59 9.47 -2.59
C ASP A 39 -16.08 8.76 -1.33
N THR A 40 -15.23 9.47 -0.58
CA THR A 40 -14.59 8.96 0.64
C THR A 40 -15.60 8.46 1.66
N ALA A 41 -16.78 9.07 1.74
CA ALA A 41 -17.85 8.65 2.64
C ALA A 41 -18.33 7.22 2.35
N ALA A 42 -18.47 6.85 1.07
CA ALA A 42 -18.84 5.49 0.69
C ALA A 42 -17.69 4.49 0.96
N GLN A 43 -16.44 4.90 0.71
CA GLN A 43 -15.27 4.07 1.00
C GLN A 43 -15.00 3.87 2.51
N ASP A 44 -15.49 4.78 3.35
CA ASP A 44 -15.31 4.72 4.81
C ASP A 44 -16.49 4.08 5.53
N ALA A 45 -17.56 3.76 4.78
CA ALA A 45 -18.78 3.22 5.35
C ALA A 45 -18.50 1.87 6.02
N GLY A 46 -18.63 1.83 7.35
CA GLY A 46 -18.43 0.62 8.15
C GLY A 46 -17.03 0.45 8.71
N ASP A 47 -16.10 1.38 8.46
CA ASP A 47 -14.80 1.36 9.13
C ASP A 47 -14.96 1.48 10.65
N PRO A 48 -14.17 0.73 11.42
CA PRO A 48 -14.18 0.88 12.87
C PRO A 48 -13.62 2.25 13.28
N ALA A 49 -14.08 2.77 14.41
CA ALA A 49 -13.71 4.10 14.89
C ALA A 49 -12.20 4.28 15.13
N PHE A 50 -11.44 3.20 15.27
CA PHE A 50 -9.98 3.24 15.49
C PHE A 50 -9.19 3.30 14.18
N LEU A 51 -9.82 3.04 13.02
CA LEU A 51 -9.15 3.10 11.73
C LEU A 51 -9.21 4.53 11.16
N ARG A 52 -8.10 5.00 10.61
CA ARG A 52 -7.96 6.29 9.94
C ARG A 52 -7.36 6.09 8.56
N LYS A 53 -7.85 6.82 7.56
CA LYS A 53 -7.34 6.70 6.19
C LYS A 53 -6.62 7.96 5.74
N PHE A 54 -5.42 7.82 5.20
CA PHE A 54 -4.71 8.89 4.50
C PHE A 54 -5.32 9.10 3.12
N ARG A 55 -5.35 10.36 2.68
CA ARG A 55 -5.80 10.68 1.32
C ARG A 55 -4.83 10.08 0.30
N ALA A 56 -5.38 9.62 -0.82
CA ALA A 56 -4.57 9.28 -1.98
C ALA A 56 -3.87 10.57 -2.48
N GLY A 57 -2.62 10.45 -2.91
CA GLY A 57 -1.80 11.60 -3.30
C GLY A 57 -0.91 11.28 -4.50
N VAL A 58 -0.25 12.30 -5.02
CA VAL A 58 0.57 12.23 -6.26
C VAL A 58 1.68 11.17 -6.26
N SER A 59 2.07 10.68 -5.08
CA SER A 59 3.09 9.64 -4.91
C SER A 59 2.53 8.23 -4.85
N ASP A 60 1.21 8.04 -4.96
CA ASP A 60 0.51 6.75 -4.94
C ASP A 60 1.07 5.72 -3.94
N VAL A 61 1.10 6.12 -2.67
CA VAL A 61 1.63 5.26 -1.60
C VAL A 61 0.88 3.92 -1.54
N TYR A 62 -0.43 3.92 -1.84
CA TYR A 62 -1.23 2.71 -1.93
C TYR A 62 -0.65 1.69 -2.90
N GLY A 63 -0.29 2.12 -4.12
CA GLY A 63 0.33 1.25 -5.13
C GLY A 63 1.73 0.80 -4.71
N HIS A 64 2.57 1.73 -4.25
CA HIS A 64 3.95 1.42 -3.84
C HIS A 64 4.03 0.39 -2.71
N VAL A 65 3.11 0.46 -1.74
CA VAL A 65 3.07 -0.50 -0.62
C VAL A 65 2.71 -1.90 -1.10
N ARG A 66 1.80 -2.02 -2.09
CA ARG A 66 1.44 -3.30 -2.71
C ARG A 66 2.60 -3.89 -3.49
N ASP A 67 3.31 -3.06 -4.25
CA ASP A 67 4.51 -3.51 -4.97
C ASP A 67 5.61 -3.96 -3.99
N MET A 68 5.84 -3.19 -2.91
CA MET A 68 6.79 -3.58 -1.87
C MET A 68 6.40 -4.90 -1.19
N HIS A 69 5.10 -5.09 -0.90
CA HIS A 69 4.61 -6.34 -0.33
C HIS A 69 4.82 -7.52 -1.30
N ARG A 70 4.53 -7.35 -2.59
CA ARG A 70 4.83 -8.35 -3.65
C ARG A 70 6.31 -8.71 -3.66
N VAL A 71 7.21 -7.73 -3.60
CA VAL A 71 8.67 -7.96 -3.63
C VAL A 71 9.13 -8.75 -2.39
N ILE A 72 8.69 -8.35 -1.20
CA ILE A 72 9.14 -8.93 0.07
C ILE A 72 8.50 -10.30 0.34
N PHE A 73 7.21 -10.46 0.05
CA PHE A 73 6.41 -11.63 0.43
C PHE A 73 6.06 -12.55 -0.75
N GLY A 74 6.31 -12.13 -1.99
CA GLY A 74 6.00 -12.92 -3.19
C GLY A 74 4.49 -13.05 -3.47
N SER A 75 3.68 -12.17 -2.90
CA SER A 75 2.22 -12.16 -3.02
C SER A 75 1.76 -11.58 -4.36
N ASP A 76 0.48 -11.80 -4.71
CA ASP A 76 -0.17 -11.06 -5.79
C ASP A 76 -0.65 -9.70 -5.27
N PRO A 77 -0.14 -8.57 -5.81
CA PRO A 77 -0.48 -7.23 -5.32
C PRO A 77 -1.95 -6.85 -5.55
N CYS A 78 -2.62 -7.43 -6.55
CA CYS A 78 -4.01 -7.11 -6.87
C CYS A 78 -5.01 -7.81 -5.94
N SER A 79 -4.63 -8.92 -5.33
CA SER A 79 -5.44 -9.63 -4.32
C SER A 79 -5.07 -9.26 -2.88
N LEU A 80 -4.03 -8.44 -2.69
CA LEU A 80 -3.66 -7.94 -1.36
C LEU A 80 -4.79 -7.11 -0.76
N GLY A 81 -5.21 -7.50 0.45
CA GLY A 81 -6.19 -6.77 1.25
C GLY A 81 -5.69 -5.40 1.70
N GLU A 82 -6.44 -4.76 2.59
CA GLU A 82 -6.01 -3.50 3.18
C GLU A 82 -4.74 -3.70 4.03
N VAL A 83 -3.75 -2.83 3.82
CA VAL A 83 -2.50 -2.84 4.58
C VAL A 83 -2.62 -1.81 5.69
N ILE A 84 -2.92 -2.30 6.88
CA ILE A 84 -3.02 -1.47 8.08
C ILE A 84 -1.64 -1.28 8.69
N PHE A 85 -1.33 -0.08 9.17
CA PHE A 85 -0.03 0.26 9.69
C PHE A 85 -0.04 1.24 10.85
N VAL A 86 1.15 1.46 11.42
CA VAL A 86 1.41 2.42 12.48
C VAL A 86 2.34 3.52 11.96
N PRO A 87 1.91 4.79 11.94
CA PRO A 87 2.72 5.87 11.41
C PRO A 87 3.93 6.18 12.32
N GLY A 88 4.99 6.69 11.70
CA GLY A 88 6.25 7.10 12.30
C GLY A 88 7.13 5.97 12.83
N PHE A 89 6.86 4.70 12.49
CA PHE A 89 7.53 3.54 13.10
C PHE A 89 7.46 3.54 14.64
N GLN A 90 6.38 4.10 15.19
CA GLN A 90 6.22 4.26 16.63
C GLN A 90 5.54 3.00 17.19
N PHE A 91 6.32 1.99 17.56
CA PHE A 91 5.79 0.74 18.10
C PHE A 91 6.81 0.01 18.98
N VAL A 92 6.32 -0.93 19.79
CA VAL A 92 7.11 -1.87 20.58
C VAL A 92 6.91 -3.26 20.00
N VAL A 93 8.01 -3.94 19.66
CA VAL A 93 7.99 -5.31 19.14
C VAL A 93 8.58 -6.24 20.17
N ARG A 94 7.97 -7.41 20.36
CA ARG A 94 8.59 -8.45 21.18
C ARG A 94 9.80 -9.06 20.47
N ARG A 95 10.81 -9.41 21.27
CA ARG A 95 12.08 -9.98 20.77
C ARG A 95 11.87 -11.22 19.90
N ASP A 96 10.94 -12.09 20.25
CA ASP A 96 10.65 -13.30 19.47
C ASP A 96 10.10 -13.01 18.07
N MET A 97 9.31 -11.94 17.89
CA MET A 97 8.85 -11.53 16.56
C MET A 97 9.98 -10.93 15.72
N ALA A 98 10.88 -10.15 16.33
CA ALA A 98 12.09 -9.66 15.67
C ALA A 98 13.01 -10.83 15.26
N LEU A 99 13.09 -11.88 16.08
CA LEU A 99 13.89 -13.08 15.79
C LEU A 99 13.18 -14.11 14.90
N ALA A 100 11.89 -13.92 14.60
CA ALA A 100 11.12 -14.86 13.77
C ALA A 100 11.62 -14.90 12.32
N ARG A 101 12.31 -13.83 11.87
CA ARG A 101 12.88 -13.73 10.52
C ARG A 101 14.41 -13.87 10.58
N PRO A 102 15.02 -14.56 9.60
CA PRO A 102 16.47 -14.67 9.52
C PRO A 102 17.14 -13.30 9.46
N ARG A 103 18.35 -13.19 10.02
CA ARG A 103 19.15 -11.95 10.01
C ARG A 103 19.29 -11.33 8.61
N GLY A 104 19.53 -12.14 7.58
CA GLY A 104 19.69 -11.65 6.21
C GLY A 104 18.43 -10.99 5.64
N VAL A 105 17.24 -11.30 6.16
CA VAL A 105 16.02 -10.57 5.82
C VAL A 105 16.07 -9.16 6.38
N TRP A 106 16.48 -8.98 7.64
CA TRP A 106 16.59 -7.66 8.26
C TRP A 106 17.66 -6.79 7.59
N GLU A 107 18.80 -7.38 7.22
CA GLU A 107 19.85 -6.68 6.47
C GLU A 107 19.32 -6.21 5.10
N ALA A 108 18.57 -7.05 4.38
CA ALA A 108 17.98 -6.64 3.10
C ALA A 108 16.86 -5.58 3.25
N LEU A 109 16.06 -5.62 4.33
CA LEU A 109 15.08 -4.58 4.62
C LEU A 109 15.75 -3.24 4.97
N GLU A 110 16.88 -3.28 5.69
CA GLU A 110 17.70 -2.11 5.97
C GLU A 110 18.24 -1.50 4.66
N ASP A 111 18.78 -2.33 3.76
CA ASP A 111 19.25 -1.87 2.45
C ASP A 111 18.12 -1.21 1.62
N LEU A 112 16.91 -1.78 1.64
CA LEU A 112 15.73 -1.17 1.00
C LEU A 112 15.33 0.16 1.64
N ALA A 113 15.37 0.24 2.97
CA ALA A 113 15.02 1.46 3.69
C ALA A 113 16.03 2.59 3.41
N LEU A 114 17.32 2.27 3.42
CA LEU A 114 18.40 3.24 3.22
C LEU A 114 18.63 3.60 1.75
N GLY A 115 18.28 2.71 0.83
CA GLY A 115 18.51 2.89 -0.61
C GLY A 115 17.62 3.96 -1.25
N CYS A 116 16.43 4.22 -0.72
CA CYS A 116 15.48 5.18 -1.29
C CYS A 116 14.41 5.63 -0.29
N HIS A 117 13.90 6.85 -0.48
CA HIS A 117 12.82 7.40 0.32
C HIS A 117 11.50 6.62 0.14
N ALA A 118 11.15 6.23 -1.09
CA ALA A 118 9.94 5.45 -1.36
C ALA A 118 9.96 4.08 -0.65
N GLY A 119 11.14 3.47 -0.53
CA GLY A 119 11.35 2.20 0.17
C GLY A 119 11.09 2.35 1.66
N SER A 120 11.71 3.34 2.31
CA SER A 120 11.45 3.69 3.71
C SER A 120 9.96 3.89 4.01
N TYR A 121 9.26 4.68 3.19
CA TYR A 121 7.84 4.96 3.39
C TYR A 121 6.97 3.73 3.18
N SER A 122 7.30 2.88 2.20
CA SER A 122 6.54 1.65 1.94
C SER A 122 6.76 0.62 3.06
N LEU A 123 7.99 0.48 3.56
CA LEU A 123 8.31 -0.39 4.68
C LEU A 123 7.58 0.01 5.98
N GLU A 124 7.37 1.30 6.20
CA GLU A 124 6.56 1.81 7.32
C GLU A 124 5.15 1.22 7.30
N ARG A 125 4.51 1.18 6.12
CA ARG A 125 3.17 0.62 5.96
C ARG A 125 3.15 -0.89 6.19
N LEU A 126 4.28 -1.56 5.98
CA LEU A 126 4.40 -2.99 6.21
C LEU A 126 4.78 -3.34 7.66
N SER A 127 4.88 -2.37 8.57
CA SER A 127 5.27 -2.60 9.98
C SER A 127 4.46 -3.70 10.66
N ILE A 128 3.13 -3.66 10.58
CA ILE A 128 2.29 -4.69 11.20
C ILE A 128 2.49 -6.05 10.52
N VAL A 129 2.60 -6.08 9.18
CA VAL A 129 2.84 -7.32 8.43
C VAL A 129 4.17 -7.95 8.85
N LEU A 130 5.24 -7.15 8.91
CA LEU A 130 6.59 -7.57 9.26
C LEU A 130 6.73 -8.05 10.71
N PHE A 131 5.96 -7.52 11.65
CA PHE A 131 6.18 -7.78 13.08
C PHE A 131 5.03 -8.50 13.79
N ASN A 132 3.85 -8.57 13.18
CA ASN A 132 2.65 -9.10 13.82
C ASN A 132 1.88 -10.12 12.96
N THR A 133 2.51 -10.62 11.89
CA THR A 133 1.94 -11.71 11.06
C THR A 133 2.92 -12.85 10.89
N SER A 134 2.37 -14.03 10.60
CA SER A 134 3.10 -15.24 10.21
C SER A 134 3.34 -15.32 8.70
N GLU A 135 3.16 -14.22 7.97
CA GLU A 135 3.35 -14.21 6.52
C GLU A 135 4.82 -14.50 6.19
N ALA A 136 5.03 -15.46 5.29
CA ALA A 136 6.34 -15.92 4.90
C ALA A 136 7.02 -14.88 4.00
N VAL A 137 8.26 -14.55 4.33
CA VAL A 137 9.08 -13.63 3.53
C VAL A 137 9.81 -14.42 2.44
N ALA A 138 9.78 -13.93 1.20
CA ALA A 138 10.56 -14.48 0.11
C ALA A 138 12.07 -14.34 0.40
N PRO A 139 12.93 -15.25 -0.06
CA PRO A 139 14.38 -15.10 0.13
C PRO A 139 14.87 -13.76 -0.45
N PRO A 140 15.70 -12.97 0.25
CA PRO A 140 16.18 -11.67 -0.25
C PRO A 140 16.83 -11.73 -1.63
N ALA A 141 17.50 -12.83 -1.97
CA ALA A 141 18.10 -13.05 -3.29
C ALA A 141 17.07 -13.15 -4.44
N SER A 142 15.78 -13.32 -4.13
CA SER A 142 14.67 -13.35 -5.10
C SER A 142 13.93 -12.02 -5.20
N TRP A 143 14.24 -11.04 -4.34
CA TRP A 143 13.58 -9.75 -4.36
C TRP A 143 13.96 -9.00 -5.64
N GLY A 144 12.95 -8.69 -6.44
CA GLY A 144 13.10 -7.84 -7.62
C GLY A 144 13.25 -6.37 -7.23
N PRO A 145 13.52 -5.50 -8.21
CA PRO A 145 13.53 -4.06 -7.98
C PRO A 145 12.15 -3.58 -7.51
N VAL A 146 12.15 -2.65 -6.55
CA VAL A 146 10.93 -1.97 -6.09
C VAL A 146 10.69 -0.74 -6.94
N VAL A 147 9.46 -0.56 -7.43
CA VAL A 147 9.10 0.64 -8.21
C VAL A 147 9.30 1.90 -7.39
N GLY A 148 9.96 2.90 -7.97
CA GLY A 148 10.33 4.14 -7.28
C GLY A 148 11.63 4.06 -6.45
N CYS A 149 12.33 2.93 -6.48
CA CYS A 149 13.62 2.72 -5.84
C CYS A 149 14.66 2.16 -6.83
N PRO A 150 15.10 2.96 -7.83
CA PRO A 150 16.11 2.51 -8.78
C PRO A 150 17.44 2.25 -8.05
N GLY A 151 17.94 1.01 -8.12
CA GLY A 151 19.24 0.61 -7.57
C GLY A 151 19.21 -0.34 -6.37
N THR A 152 18.04 -0.65 -5.78
CA THR A 152 17.92 -1.69 -4.75
C THR A 152 17.61 -3.04 -5.40
N GLY A 153 18.65 -3.81 -5.73
CA GLY A 153 18.54 -5.11 -6.40
C GLY A 153 19.41 -5.16 -7.65
N GLY A 154 20.38 -6.08 -7.69
CA GLY A 154 21.47 -6.11 -8.68
C GLY A 154 21.09 -6.44 -10.14
N ALA A 155 19.86 -6.21 -10.59
CA ALA A 155 19.47 -6.44 -11.99
C ALA A 155 18.27 -5.59 -12.41
N ALA A 156 18.40 -4.93 -13.57
CA ALA A 156 17.45 -4.08 -14.30
C ALA A 156 17.01 -2.80 -13.56
N GLU A 157 16.97 -1.68 -14.30
CA GLU A 157 16.40 -0.43 -13.79
C GLU A 157 14.92 -0.66 -13.48
N ALA A 158 14.52 -0.40 -12.23
CA ALA A 158 13.12 -0.36 -11.85
C ALA A 158 12.39 0.64 -12.78
N PRO A 159 11.16 0.36 -13.23
CA PRO A 159 10.38 1.39 -13.90
C PRO A 159 10.29 2.60 -12.96
N ALA A 160 10.64 3.78 -13.49
CA ALA A 160 10.52 5.01 -12.74
C ALA A 160 9.04 5.17 -12.35
N SER A 161 8.79 5.43 -11.06
CA SER A 161 7.42 5.72 -10.63
C SER A 161 6.97 7.01 -11.31
N PRO A 162 5.83 7.01 -12.01
CA PRO A 162 5.28 8.24 -12.56
C PRO A 162 4.88 9.15 -11.39
N ASN A 163 5.38 10.39 -11.39
CA ASN A 163 4.78 11.42 -10.55
C ASN A 163 3.41 11.77 -11.14
N TYR A 164 2.34 11.40 -10.45
CA TYR A 164 0.98 11.69 -10.89
C TYR A 164 0.65 13.18 -10.71
N LYS A 165 -0.33 13.67 -11.48
CA LYS A 165 -0.81 15.06 -11.36
C LYS A 165 -1.76 15.22 -10.18
N GLU A 166 -1.91 16.46 -9.70
CA GLU A 166 -2.95 16.85 -8.77
C GLU A 166 -4.12 17.49 -9.56
N PRO A 167 -5.38 17.04 -9.38
CA PRO A 167 -5.80 16.01 -8.44
C PRO A 167 -5.37 14.60 -8.87
N PHE A 168 -5.00 13.76 -7.89
CA PHE A 168 -4.61 12.37 -8.11
C PHE A 168 -5.74 11.58 -8.81
N ASN A 169 -5.40 10.88 -9.89
CA ASN A 169 -6.32 10.07 -10.68
C ASN A 169 -5.98 8.57 -10.52
N PRO A 170 -6.80 7.79 -9.78
CA PRO A 170 -6.53 6.38 -9.54
C PRO A 170 -6.61 5.52 -10.82
N TYR A 171 -7.37 5.97 -11.82
CA TYR A 171 -7.50 5.25 -13.08
C TYR A 171 -6.23 5.36 -13.93
N GLU A 172 -5.59 6.53 -13.94
CA GLU A 172 -4.27 6.70 -14.59
C GLU A 172 -3.19 5.87 -13.89
N ALA A 173 -3.19 5.86 -12.56
CA ALA A 173 -2.30 4.99 -11.78
C ALA A 173 -2.54 3.50 -12.08
N SER A 174 -3.81 3.10 -12.22
CA SER A 174 -4.17 1.71 -12.51
C SER A 174 -3.62 1.20 -13.84
N GLU A 175 -3.52 2.06 -14.86
CA GLU A 175 -2.94 1.68 -16.16
C GLU A 175 -1.46 1.35 -16.03
N PHE A 176 -0.71 2.17 -15.28
CA PHE A 176 0.69 1.91 -14.99
C PHE A 176 0.87 0.59 -14.22
N TRP A 177 0.15 0.42 -13.10
CA TRP A 177 0.29 -0.79 -12.28
C TRP A 177 -0.20 -2.05 -12.98
N ARG A 178 -1.19 -1.96 -13.86
CA ARG A 178 -1.61 -3.10 -14.69
C ARG A 178 -0.49 -3.59 -15.59
N HIS A 179 0.32 -2.68 -16.12
CA HIS A 179 1.50 -3.04 -16.91
C HIS A 179 2.58 -3.69 -16.05
N VAL A 180 2.83 -3.17 -14.84
CA VAL A 180 3.87 -3.66 -13.93
C VAL A 180 3.49 -5.00 -13.28
N TRP A 181 2.25 -5.13 -12.82
CA TRP A 181 1.79 -6.28 -12.03
C TRP A 181 1.12 -7.38 -12.87
N HIS A 182 0.78 -7.09 -14.13
CA HIS A 182 0.06 -8.01 -15.03
C HIS A 182 -1.28 -8.52 -14.47
N CYS A 183 -1.91 -7.74 -13.60
CA CYS A 183 -3.22 -7.97 -13.02
C CYS A 183 -4.00 -6.65 -12.95
N ASP A 184 -5.28 -6.70 -12.57
CA ASP A 184 -6.11 -5.51 -12.50
C ASP A 184 -6.05 -4.87 -11.09
N PRO A 185 -5.42 -3.70 -10.94
CA PRO A 185 -5.10 -3.14 -9.62
C PRO A 185 -6.29 -2.42 -8.96
N LEU A 186 -7.33 -2.10 -9.73
CA LEU A 186 -8.48 -1.35 -9.22
C LEU A 186 -9.30 -2.18 -8.23
N SER A 187 -9.67 -1.59 -7.09
CA SER A 187 -10.64 -2.20 -6.18
C SER A 187 -12.01 -2.43 -6.85
N PRO A 188 -12.82 -3.39 -6.34
CA PRO A 188 -14.20 -3.56 -6.81
C PRO A 188 -15.02 -2.27 -6.83
N PHE A 189 -14.79 -1.38 -5.85
CA PHE A 189 -15.44 -0.08 -5.76
C PHE A 189 -15.13 0.79 -6.98
N LEU A 190 -13.85 1.04 -7.27
CA LEU A 190 -13.46 1.90 -8.40
C LEU A 190 -13.82 1.30 -9.76
N ARG A 191 -13.77 -0.03 -9.90
CA ARG A 191 -14.20 -0.73 -11.12
C ARG A 191 -15.68 -0.54 -11.41
N SER A 192 -16.52 -0.61 -10.38
CA SER A 192 -17.96 -0.39 -10.55
C SER A 192 -18.25 1.03 -11.06
N ARG A 193 -17.49 2.02 -10.59
CA ARG A 193 -17.60 3.42 -11.02
C ARG A 193 -17.06 3.64 -12.42
N GLU A 194 -15.90 3.07 -12.75
CA GLU A 194 -15.32 3.16 -14.10
C GLU A 194 -16.30 2.62 -15.15
N ASN A 195 -16.87 1.44 -14.88
CA ASN A 195 -17.86 0.82 -15.75
C ASN A 195 -19.11 1.69 -15.89
N THR A 196 -19.61 2.26 -14.80
CA THR A 196 -20.78 3.15 -14.82
C THR A 196 -20.50 4.41 -15.64
N SER A 197 -19.35 5.06 -15.43
CA SER A 197 -18.92 6.24 -16.18
C SER A 197 -18.75 5.95 -17.67
N ARG A 198 -18.15 4.80 -18.00
CA ARG A 198 -17.98 4.34 -19.39
C ARG A 198 -19.31 4.07 -20.07
N LEU A 199 -20.25 3.40 -19.39
CA LEU A 199 -21.59 3.15 -19.91
C LEU A 199 -22.37 4.46 -20.12
N ALA A 200 -22.27 5.40 -19.19
CA ALA A 200 -22.88 6.72 -19.32
C ALA A 200 -22.30 7.50 -20.51
N ALA A 201 -20.98 7.48 -20.69
CA ALA A 201 -20.31 8.12 -21.84
C ALA A 201 -20.72 7.50 -23.18
N LEU A 202 -20.83 6.17 -23.26
CA LEU A 202 -21.32 5.47 -24.44
C LEU A 202 -22.78 5.81 -24.77
N ALA A 203 -23.64 5.87 -23.75
CA ALA A 203 -25.03 6.30 -23.91
C ALA A 203 -25.12 7.75 -24.42
N ALA A 204 -24.31 8.65 -23.88
CA ALA A 204 -24.25 10.05 -24.31
C ALA A 204 -23.71 10.20 -25.75
N ALA A 205 -22.66 9.46 -26.12
CA ALA A 205 -22.11 9.48 -27.48
C ALA A 205 -23.13 8.96 -28.51
N LYS A 206 -23.87 7.90 -28.16
CA LYS A 206 -24.96 7.35 -28.98
C LYS A 206 -26.10 8.35 -29.16
N LEU A 207 -26.50 9.06 -28.10
CA LEU A 207 -27.50 10.12 -28.17
C LEU A 207 -27.04 11.32 -29.00
N ALA A 208 -25.73 11.62 -29.01
CA ALA A 208 -25.13 12.71 -29.77
C ALA A 208 -24.79 12.36 -31.22
N GLY A 209 -25.04 11.13 -31.69
CA GLY A 209 -24.66 10.67 -33.03
C GLY A 209 -23.16 10.63 -33.28
N ARG A 210 -22.33 10.58 -32.22
CA ARG A 210 -20.87 10.57 -32.32
C ARG A 210 -20.33 9.14 -32.19
N PRO A 211 -19.23 8.80 -32.89
CA PRO A 211 -18.57 7.53 -32.67
C PRO A 211 -18.08 7.42 -31.22
N PRO A 212 -18.04 6.20 -30.65
CA PRO A 212 -17.58 6.00 -29.28
C PRO A 212 -16.11 6.44 -29.15
N PRO A 213 -15.70 6.98 -27.99
CA PRO A 213 -14.31 7.37 -27.77
C PRO A 213 -13.41 6.12 -27.85
N SER A 214 -12.37 6.18 -28.69
CA SER A 214 -11.38 5.13 -28.81
C SER A 214 -10.53 5.08 -27.54
N GLY A 215 -10.73 4.03 -26.72
CA GLY A 215 -9.89 3.73 -25.58
C GLY A 215 -8.52 3.28 -26.05
N GLY A 216 -7.51 4.13 -25.87
CA GLY A 216 -6.14 3.83 -26.22
C GLY A 216 -5.35 5.09 -26.51
N ARG A 217 -4.87 5.77 -25.46
CA ARG A 217 -3.69 6.61 -25.62
C ARG A 217 -2.49 5.67 -25.63
N ARG A 218 -1.82 5.57 -26.78
CA ARG A 218 -0.47 4.98 -26.85
C ARG A 218 0.42 5.84 -25.96
N PHE A 219 1.12 5.21 -25.03
CA PHE A 219 2.31 5.79 -24.44
C PHE A 219 3.31 5.95 -25.58
N GLU A 220 3.71 7.19 -25.87
CA GLU A 220 4.92 7.45 -26.66
C GLU A 220 6.11 7.19 -25.74
N GLU A 221 7.06 6.41 -26.25
CA GLU A 221 8.32 5.98 -25.61
C GLU A 221 9.22 7.15 -25.20
#